data_AF-A0A1Y2I2D4-F1
#
_entry.id   AF-A0A1Y2I2D4-F1
#
_cell.length_a   1.000
_cell.length_b   1.000
_cell.length_c   1.000
_cell.angle_alpha   90.00
_cell.angle_beta   90.00
_cell.angle_gamma   90.00
#
_symmetry.space_group_name_H-M   'P 1'
#
loop_
_entity.id
_entity.type
_entity.pdbx_description
1 polymer ?
#
loop_
_entity_poly.entity_id
_entity_poly.type
_entity_poly.pdbx_seq_one_letter_code
_entity_poly.pdbx_strand_id
1 'polypeptide(L)'
;MSKRSDPVLKVPKLRSSTARVLGVAEDKLFPPAAHSSKDGDSGASNDDGVKGRYSSTACLCLLNVGLAGFIAIDYDAFASIVQGFGDSVAASWMPHARSFSFVLFKSPQHALQAYEQFHLAPCPQLPGGGRRLGLAAFADPTVVPNLPPSFQAALGLADDLQPLAAVSGLTFQPEFLSESEEEELLSFIHNLPDSEWIPVHGRRVVHFGASFEYSSFSPAHQATISIYPYGRGIPPHIDIPELGTYIVSVSLHSGCTMDFRIPQGEPVHSVYLPPRSLLALEGDARYKYAHGIKERASDEVNGVVVMRGEYRASIVWRAM
;
A
#
# COMPACT_ATOMS: atom_id res chain seq x y z
N MET A 1 -13.08 30.68 -30.49
CA MET A 1 -11.68 30.32 -30.17
C MET A 1 -11.64 29.78 -28.74
N SER A 2 -11.46 28.47 -28.56
CA SER A 2 -11.38 27.86 -27.23
C SER A 2 -10.09 28.30 -26.54
N LYS A 3 -10.19 28.93 -25.36
CA LYS A 3 -9.03 29.27 -24.52
C LYS A 3 -8.33 27.96 -24.15
N ARG A 4 -7.19 27.67 -24.76
CA ARG A 4 -6.33 26.56 -24.32
C ARG A 4 -5.86 26.87 -22.90
N SER A 5 -6.37 26.12 -21.94
CA SER A 5 -5.94 26.17 -20.55
C SER A 5 -4.45 25.84 -20.46
N ASP A 6 -3.69 26.63 -19.71
CA ASP A 6 -2.28 26.40 -19.40
C ASP A 6 -2.08 25.00 -18.79
N PRO A 7 -1.21 24.14 -19.35
CA PRO A 7 -0.91 22.83 -18.79
C PRO A 7 -0.37 22.90 -17.36
N VAL A 8 0.39 23.94 -17.00
CA VAL A 8 0.92 24.14 -15.64
C VAL A 8 -0.21 24.32 -14.63
N LEU A 9 -1.26 25.08 -14.98
CA LEU A 9 -2.43 25.27 -14.13
C LEU A 9 -3.30 23.99 -13.97
N LYS A 10 -3.15 23.02 -14.87
CA LYS A 10 -3.83 21.72 -14.77
C LYS A 10 -3.12 20.76 -13.83
N VAL A 11 -1.80 20.85 -13.67
CA VAL A 11 -1.02 19.91 -12.84
C VAL A 11 -1.49 19.91 -11.36
N PRO A 12 -1.60 21.06 -10.66
CA PRO A 12 -2.06 21.06 -9.27
C PRO A 12 -3.46 20.45 -9.13
N LYS A 13 -4.37 20.75 -10.08
CA LYS A 13 -5.73 20.20 -10.07
C LYS A 13 -5.75 18.69 -10.28
N LEU A 14 -4.96 18.18 -11.21
CA LEU A 14 -4.84 16.74 -11.46
C LEU A 14 -4.21 16.02 -10.28
N ARG A 15 -3.16 16.60 -9.67
CA ARG A 15 -2.54 16.10 -8.45
C ARG A 15 -3.55 16.02 -7.30
N SER A 16 -4.26 17.10 -7.02
CA SER A 16 -5.32 17.14 -5.98
C SER A 16 -6.43 16.14 -6.26
N SER A 17 -6.85 16.02 -7.52
CA SER A 17 -7.82 15.00 -7.94
C SER A 17 -7.28 13.58 -7.74
N THR A 18 -6.00 13.34 -8.04
CA THR A 18 -5.36 12.03 -7.91
C THR A 18 -5.20 11.65 -6.44
N ALA A 19 -4.79 12.58 -5.58
CA ALA A 19 -4.75 12.38 -4.13
C ALA A 19 -6.12 11.96 -3.58
N ARG A 20 -7.18 12.64 -4.01
CA ARG A 20 -8.57 12.29 -3.65
C ARG A 20 -8.95 10.89 -4.13
N VAL A 21 -8.59 10.53 -5.38
CA VAL A 21 -8.90 9.20 -5.94
C VAL A 21 -8.11 8.09 -5.23
N LEU A 22 -6.90 8.39 -4.77
CA LEU A 22 -6.04 7.48 -4.02
C LEU A 22 -6.41 7.37 -2.53
N GLY A 23 -7.28 8.24 -2.00
CA GLY A 23 -7.59 8.27 -0.57
C GLY A 23 -6.40 8.77 0.29
N VAL A 24 -5.48 9.54 -0.28
CA VAL A 24 -4.27 10.02 0.42
C VAL A 24 -4.28 11.53 0.59
N ALA A 25 -3.56 12.02 1.60
CA ALA A 25 -3.38 13.45 1.81
C ALA A 25 -2.62 14.09 0.61
N GLU A 26 -3.04 15.28 0.20
CA GLU A 26 -2.52 15.94 -1.00
C GLU A 26 -1.01 16.28 -0.89
N ASP A 27 -0.49 16.43 0.32
CA ASP A 27 0.93 16.65 0.61
C ASP A 27 1.81 15.42 0.36
N LYS A 28 1.23 14.22 0.26
CA LYS A 28 1.94 12.98 -0.09
C LYS A 28 2.16 12.79 -1.60
N LEU A 29 1.45 13.57 -2.41
CA LEU A 29 1.80 13.79 -3.82
C LEU A 29 2.47 15.15 -3.91
N PHE A 30 3.79 15.18 -4.05
CA PHE A 30 4.52 16.43 -3.96
C PHE A 30 4.42 17.25 -5.25
N PRO A 31 4.28 18.58 -5.15
CA PRO A 31 4.33 19.43 -6.32
C PRO A 31 5.75 19.43 -6.93
N PRO A 32 5.88 19.86 -8.19
CA PRO A 32 7.17 20.15 -8.81
C PRO A 32 8.02 21.02 -7.89
N ALA A 33 9.32 20.74 -7.77
CA ALA A 33 10.22 21.72 -7.17
C ALA A 33 10.13 23.02 -7.99
N ALA A 34 9.91 24.16 -7.33
CA ALA A 34 9.99 25.44 -8.02
C ALA A 34 11.44 25.61 -8.52
N HIS A 35 11.65 25.69 -9.83
CA HIS A 35 12.96 26.03 -10.38
C HIS A 35 13.35 27.41 -9.83
N SER A 36 14.25 27.45 -8.86
CA SER A 36 14.91 28.70 -8.50
C SER A 36 15.86 29.02 -9.64
N SER A 37 15.42 29.84 -10.60
CA SER A 37 16.34 30.58 -11.45
C SER A 37 17.21 31.43 -10.52
N LYS A 38 18.47 31.03 -10.33
CA LYS A 38 19.47 31.91 -9.74
C LYS A 38 19.84 32.94 -10.80
N ASP A 39 19.11 34.04 -10.82
CA ASP A 39 19.67 35.33 -11.23
C ASP A 39 19.75 36.20 -9.97
N GLY A 40 20.94 36.72 -9.71
CA GLY A 40 21.28 37.38 -8.46
C GLY A 40 20.55 38.70 -8.27
N ASP A 41 20.21 39.00 -7.02
CA ASP A 41 20.57 40.29 -6.44
C ASP A 41 20.51 40.17 -4.90
N SER A 42 21.46 40.82 -4.25
CA SER A 42 21.53 41.02 -2.81
C SER A 42 20.38 41.91 -2.33
N GLY A 43 19.53 41.37 -1.44
CA GLY A 43 18.51 42.14 -0.76
C GLY A 43 17.97 41.39 0.44
N ALA A 44 18.42 41.80 1.64
CA ALA A 44 17.83 41.34 2.89
C ALA A 44 16.41 41.90 3.01
N SER A 45 15.41 41.02 3.05
CA SER A 45 14.09 41.34 3.60
C SER A 45 13.49 40.10 4.25
N ASN A 46 13.14 40.23 5.53
CA ASN A 46 12.33 39.28 6.28
C ASN A 46 10.96 39.13 5.62
N ASP A 47 10.57 37.89 5.29
CA ASP A 47 9.18 37.50 5.14
C ASP A 47 9.03 36.01 5.49
N ASP A 48 7.96 35.70 6.20
CA ASP A 48 7.76 34.50 7.01
C ASP A 48 7.57 33.23 6.15
N GLY A 49 8.65 32.44 6.03
CA GLY A 49 8.63 31.06 6.52
C GLY A 49 7.90 29.96 5.73
N VAL A 50 7.26 30.21 4.58
CA VAL A 50 6.71 29.12 3.74
C VAL A 50 7.63 28.80 2.55
N LYS A 51 8.87 28.39 2.84
CA LYS A 51 9.77 27.74 1.87
C LYS A 51 10.12 26.33 2.33
N GLY A 52 9.09 25.49 2.49
CA GLY A 52 9.24 24.04 2.62
C GLY A 52 9.40 23.41 1.24
N ARG A 53 10.64 23.21 0.80
CA ARG A 53 10.98 22.39 -0.37
C ARG A 53 10.44 20.98 -0.14
N TYR A 54 9.47 20.53 -0.93
CA TYR A 54 9.12 19.12 -0.94
C TYR A 54 10.33 18.32 -1.46
N SER A 55 10.74 17.27 -0.75
CA SER A 55 11.90 16.46 -1.15
C SER A 55 11.51 15.53 -2.30
N SER A 56 12.30 15.51 -3.37
CA SER A 56 12.18 14.48 -4.42
C SER A 56 12.28 13.10 -3.76
N THR A 57 11.29 12.25 -4.01
CA THR A 57 11.32 10.83 -3.64
C THR A 57 11.82 10.01 -4.83
N ALA A 58 12.07 8.72 -4.61
CA ALA A 58 12.39 7.80 -5.69
C ALA A 58 11.15 7.37 -6.51
N CYS A 59 9.94 7.88 -6.23
CA CYS A 59 8.72 7.42 -6.90
C CYS A 59 7.99 8.58 -7.59
N LEU A 60 7.56 8.36 -8.83
CA LEU A 60 6.72 9.27 -9.60
C LEU A 60 5.33 8.67 -9.80
N CYS A 61 4.30 9.49 -9.57
CA CYS A 61 2.94 9.26 -10.07
C CYS A 61 2.80 9.94 -11.44
N LEU A 62 2.60 9.16 -12.50
CA LEU A 62 2.35 9.67 -13.83
C LEU A 62 0.84 9.90 -14.00
N LEU A 63 0.45 11.15 -14.18
CA LEU A 63 -0.93 11.60 -14.26
C LEU A 63 -1.45 11.45 -15.70
N ASN A 64 -2.69 10.97 -15.86
CA ASN A 64 -3.31 10.64 -17.16
C ASN A 64 -2.56 9.56 -17.96
N VAL A 65 -1.77 8.73 -17.27
CA VAL A 65 -1.10 7.55 -17.83
C VAL A 65 -1.73 6.35 -17.13
N GLY A 66 -2.75 5.76 -17.71
CA GLY A 66 -3.48 4.66 -17.08
C GLY A 66 -4.54 4.04 -17.99
N LEU A 67 -5.15 2.95 -17.55
CA LEU A 67 -6.14 2.18 -18.31
C LEU A 67 -7.53 2.83 -18.40
N ALA A 68 -7.80 3.86 -17.60
CA ALA A 68 -9.11 4.51 -17.54
C ALA A 68 -9.03 6.03 -17.70
N GLY A 69 -10.20 6.62 -17.97
CA GLY A 69 -10.37 8.06 -18.15
C GLY A 69 -10.30 8.49 -19.62
N PHE A 70 -10.38 9.79 -19.84
CA PHE A 70 -10.48 10.38 -21.19
C PHE A 70 -9.22 10.18 -22.06
N ILE A 71 -8.09 9.89 -21.42
CA ILE A 71 -6.78 9.71 -22.06
C ILE A 71 -6.24 8.34 -21.62
N ALA A 72 -7.07 7.30 -21.74
CA ALA A 72 -6.64 5.94 -21.45
C ALA A 72 -5.54 5.50 -22.43
N ILE A 73 -4.57 4.75 -21.93
CA ILE A 73 -3.52 4.09 -22.71
C ILE A 73 -3.53 2.59 -22.43
N ASP A 74 -2.97 1.81 -23.34
CA ASP A 74 -2.76 0.37 -23.14
C ASP A 74 -1.40 0.07 -22.46
N TYR A 75 -1.17 -1.21 -22.16
CA TYR A 75 0.06 -1.66 -21.52
C TYR A 75 1.30 -1.47 -22.40
N ASP A 76 1.18 -1.55 -23.73
CA ASP A 76 2.31 -1.36 -24.65
C ASP A 76 2.78 0.10 -24.66
N ALA A 77 1.84 1.04 -24.70
CA ALA A 77 2.12 2.47 -24.58
C ALA A 77 2.76 2.79 -23.23
N PHE A 78 2.25 2.21 -22.13
CA PHE A 78 2.86 2.36 -20.81
C PHE A 78 4.28 1.80 -20.76
N ALA A 79 4.49 0.58 -21.27
CA ALA A 79 5.80 -0.04 -21.32
C ALA A 79 6.80 0.80 -22.14
N SER A 80 6.38 1.40 -23.25
CA SER A 80 7.21 2.32 -24.04
C SER A 80 7.60 3.58 -23.26
N ILE A 81 6.70 4.16 -22.47
CA ILE A 81 7.03 5.30 -21.58
C ILE A 81 8.08 4.86 -20.55
N VAL A 82 7.87 3.72 -19.89
CA VAL A 82 8.78 3.21 -18.86
C VAL A 82 10.16 2.89 -19.43
N GLN A 83 10.22 2.26 -20.61
CA GLN A 83 11.49 2.02 -21.32
C GLN A 83 12.24 3.31 -21.64
N GLY A 84 11.53 4.41 -21.88
CA GLY A 84 12.12 5.74 -22.09
C GLY A 84 12.92 6.26 -20.89
N PHE A 85 12.69 5.75 -19.67
CA PHE A 85 13.47 6.07 -18.48
C PHE A 85 14.72 5.19 -18.30
N GLY A 86 14.88 4.16 -19.14
CA GLY A 86 16.02 3.25 -19.15
C GLY A 86 16.20 2.44 -17.86
N ASP A 87 17.44 2.02 -17.61
CA ASP A 87 17.81 1.15 -16.48
C ASP A 87 17.70 1.81 -15.11
N SER A 88 17.20 3.04 -15.03
CA SER A 88 17.00 3.78 -13.77
C SER A 88 15.73 3.33 -13.02
N VAL A 89 14.82 2.65 -13.71
CA VAL A 89 13.57 2.13 -13.14
C VAL A 89 13.86 0.87 -12.31
N ALA A 90 13.35 0.87 -11.08
CA ALA A 90 13.36 -0.28 -10.17
C ALA A 90 12.06 -1.09 -10.25
N ALA A 91 10.92 -0.40 -10.36
CA ALA A 91 9.61 -1.03 -10.58
C ALA A 91 8.65 -0.05 -11.25
N SER A 92 7.62 -0.58 -11.93
CA SER A 92 6.55 0.23 -12.50
C SER A 92 5.23 -0.51 -12.41
N TRP A 93 4.15 0.23 -12.22
CA TRP A 93 2.83 -0.35 -12.08
C TRP A 93 1.75 0.57 -12.64
N MET A 94 0.84 -0.01 -13.40
CA MET A 94 -0.34 0.66 -13.94
C MET A 94 -1.59 0.00 -13.34
N PRO A 95 -2.19 0.60 -12.30
CA PRO A 95 -3.37 0.05 -11.64
C PRO A 95 -4.55 -0.13 -12.61
N HIS A 96 -5.30 -1.22 -12.43
CA HIS A 96 -6.52 -1.47 -13.20
C HIS A 96 -7.58 -0.38 -12.96
N ALA A 97 -8.32 -0.01 -14.01
CA ALA A 97 -9.39 0.99 -13.97
C ALA A 97 -9.00 2.39 -13.42
N ARG A 98 -7.70 2.75 -13.43
CA ARG A 98 -7.22 4.07 -13.00
C ARG A 98 -6.64 4.88 -14.17
N SER A 99 -6.65 6.20 -14.01
CA SER A 99 -6.11 7.17 -14.98
C SER A 99 -4.70 7.65 -14.64
N PHE A 100 -3.96 6.89 -13.85
CA PHE A 100 -2.60 7.20 -13.41
C PHE A 100 -1.83 5.91 -13.21
N SER A 101 -0.51 6.03 -13.15
CA SER A 101 0.43 4.92 -12.94
C SER A 101 1.56 5.37 -12.01
N PHE A 102 2.34 4.42 -11.51
CA PHE A 102 3.50 4.68 -10.68
C PHE A 102 4.77 4.11 -11.29
N VAL A 103 5.87 4.83 -11.11
CA VAL A 103 7.23 4.37 -11.46
C VAL A 103 8.14 4.65 -10.28
N LEU A 104 8.73 3.58 -9.76
CA LEU A 104 9.76 3.61 -8.73
C LEU A 104 11.13 3.51 -9.38
N PHE A 105 12.03 4.39 -8.98
CA PHE A 105 13.39 4.51 -9.47
C PHE A 105 14.39 4.01 -8.44
N LYS A 106 15.60 3.68 -8.90
CA LYS A 106 16.71 3.22 -8.03
C LYS A 106 17.17 4.27 -7.03
N SER A 107 16.91 5.56 -7.27
CA SER A 107 17.20 6.63 -6.32
C SER A 107 16.33 7.88 -6.57
N PRO A 108 16.22 8.80 -5.60
CA PRO A 108 15.56 10.09 -5.80
C PRO A 108 16.14 10.92 -6.94
N GLN A 109 17.45 10.82 -7.21
CA GLN A 109 18.10 11.54 -8.29
C GLN A 109 17.65 11.03 -9.66
N HIS A 110 17.50 9.70 -9.81
CA HIS A 110 16.96 9.11 -11.04
C HIS A 110 15.50 9.53 -11.27
N ALA A 111 14.68 9.56 -10.22
CA ALA A 111 13.31 10.05 -10.30
C ALA A 111 13.25 11.52 -10.73
N LEU A 112 14.17 12.36 -10.23
CA LEU A 112 14.27 13.76 -10.64
C LEU A 112 14.63 13.90 -12.14
N GLN A 113 15.58 13.11 -12.62
CA GLN A 113 15.95 13.10 -14.05
C GLN A 113 14.77 12.67 -14.93
N ALA A 114 14.08 11.59 -14.55
CA ALA A 114 12.89 11.13 -15.26
C ALA A 114 11.75 12.16 -15.22
N TYR A 115 11.59 12.85 -14.09
CA TYR A 115 10.63 13.95 -13.96
C TYR A 115 10.96 15.07 -14.94
N GLU A 116 12.21 15.54 -15.00
CA GLU A 116 12.66 16.59 -15.93
C GLU A 116 12.51 16.17 -17.40
N GLN A 117 12.70 14.88 -17.69
CA GLN A 117 12.53 14.31 -19.03
C GLN A 117 11.06 14.22 -19.47
N PHE A 118 10.15 13.87 -18.55
CA PHE A 118 8.75 13.54 -18.89
C PHE A 118 7.77 14.68 -18.61
N HIS A 119 7.95 15.41 -17.52
CA HIS A 119 7.00 16.42 -17.07
C HIS A 119 7.00 17.62 -18.01
N LEU A 120 5.82 17.97 -18.54
CA LEU A 120 5.60 19.01 -19.55
C LEU A 120 6.34 18.77 -20.89
N ALA A 121 6.89 17.57 -21.10
CA ALA A 121 7.48 17.18 -22.37
C ALA A 121 6.42 16.51 -23.27
N PRO A 122 6.48 16.65 -24.60
CA PRO A 122 5.62 15.92 -25.52
C PRO A 122 5.74 14.41 -25.33
N CYS A 123 4.60 13.72 -25.19
CA CYS A 123 4.55 12.26 -25.02
C CYS A 123 3.76 11.64 -26.20
N PRO A 124 4.45 11.06 -27.20
CA PRO A 124 3.84 10.39 -28.34
C PRO A 124 2.90 9.24 -28.00
N GLN A 125 3.16 8.56 -26.88
CA GLN A 125 2.39 7.43 -26.38
C GLN A 125 1.00 7.84 -25.86
N LEU A 126 0.80 9.12 -25.53
CA LEU A 126 -0.51 9.62 -25.16
C LEU A 126 -1.40 9.85 -26.40
N PRO A 127 -2.68 9.44 -26.38
CA PRO A 127 -3.64 9.66 -27.47
C PRO A 127 -3.65 11.11 -27.96
N GLY A 128 -3.74 11.35 -29.27
CA GLY A 128 -3.76 12.70 -29.84
C GLY A 128 -2.50 13.12 -30.59
N GLY A 129 -1.72 12.14 -31.09
CA GLY A 129 -0.68 12.35 -32.09
C GLY A 129 0.52 13.16 -31.58
N GLY A 130 1.00 12.86 -30.37
CA GLY A 130 2.20 13.47 -29.78
C GLY A 130 2.07 14.93 -29.35
N ARG A 131 0.85 15.49 -29.36
CA ARG A 131 0.59 16.87 -28.91
C ARG A 131 0.33 16.99 -27.42
N ARG A 132 0.19 15.87 -26.71
CA ARG A 132 -0.07 15.85 -25.27
C ARG A 132 1.25 15.85 -24.52
N LEU A 133 1.24 16.53 -23.38
CA LEU A 133 2.38 16.60 -22.50
C LEU A 133 2.29 15.51 -21.44
N GLY A 134 3.43 14.90 -21.12
CA GLY A 134 3.57 14.07 -19.94
C GLY A 134 3.36 14.92 -18.69
N LEU A 135 2.63 14.38 -17.71
CA LEU A 135 2.40 15.03 -16.43
C LEU A 135 2.78 14.06 -15.33
N ALA A 136 3.69 14.48 -14.46
CA ALA A 136 4.14 13.70 -13.31
C ALA A 136 4.07 14.52 -12.02
N ALA A 137 3.94 13.84 -10.90
CA ALA A 137 4.17 14.36 -9.56
C ALA A 137 5.06 13.39 -8.80
N PHE A 138 5.92 13.88 -7.90
CA PHE A 138 6.60 12.97 -6.98
C PHE A 138 5.57 12.39 -6.01
N ALA A 139 5.80 11.15 -5.59
CA ALA A 139 4.92 10.45 -4.68
C ALA A 139 5.75 9.79 -3.59
N ASP A 140 5.27 9.81 -2.36
CA ASP A 140 5.78 8.91 -1.33
C ASP A 140 5.49 7.47 -1.81
N PRO A 141 6.47 6.55 -1.92
CA PRO A 141 6.23 5.19 -2.40
C PRO A 141 5.10 4.47 -1.66
N THR A 142 4.80 4.88 -0.43
CA THR A 142 3.71 4.35 0.40
C THR A 142 2.30 4.70 -0.06
N VAL A 143 2.13 5.72 -0.92
CA VAL A 143 0.81 6.04 -1.47
C VAL A 143 0.42 5.14 -2.63
N VAL A 144 1.33 4.27 -3.07
CA VAL A 144 1.05 3.29 -4.12
C VAL A 144 0.04 2.29 -3.53
N PRO A 145 -1.22 2.27 -4.04
CA PRO A 145 -2.26 1.43 -3.45
C PRO A 145 -1.88 -0.05 -3.57
N ASN A 146 -2.20 -0.83 -2.53
CA ASN A 146 -1.98 -2.28 -2.48
C ASN A 146 -0.57 -2.68 -2.99
N LEU A 147 0.46 -1.94 -2.55
CA LEU A 147 1.84 -1.95 -3.05
C LEU A 147 2.19 -3.22 -3.84
N PRO A 148 2.36 -3.17 -5.17
CA PRO A 148 2.49 -4.38 -5.98
C PRO A 148 3.79 -5.12 -5.67
N PRO A 149 3.90 -6.42 -5.99
CA PRO A 149 5.04 -7.25 -5.58
C PRO A 149 6.38 -6.72 -6.10
N SER A 150 6.37 -6.15 -7.31
CA SER A 150 7.55 -5.50 -7.90
C SER A 150 8.02 -4.30 -7.07
N PHE A 151 7.10 -3.51 -6.50
CA PHE A 151 7.44 -2.41 -5.59
C PHE A 151 7.88 -2.92 -4.23
N GLN A 152 7.23 -3.95 -3.69
CA GLN A 152 7.64 -4.57 -2.43
C GLN A 152 9.08 -5.09 -2.51
N ALA A 153 9.40 -5.82 -3.58
CA ALA A 153 10.75 -6.32 -3.85
C ALA A 153 11.74 -5.18 -4.05
N ALA A 154 11.40 -4.18 -4.86
CA ALA A 154 12.28 -3.03 -5.13
C ALA A 154 12.54 -2.16 -3.88
N LEU A 155 11.61 -2.14 -2.92
CA LEU A 155 11.77 -1.47 -1.63
C LEU A 155 12.36 -2.38 -0.55
N GLY A 156 12.68 -3.64 -0.87
CA GLY A 156 13.21 -4.62 0.09
C GLY A 156 12.22 -5.03 1.18
N LEU A 157 10.91 -4.89 0.96
CA LEU A 157 9.87 -5.20 1.96
C LEU A 157 9.61 -6.71 2.11
N ALA A 158 10.00 -7.51 1.12
CA ALA A 158 9.76 -8.96 1.08
C ALA A 158 10.82 -9.79 1.82
N ASP A 159 11.93 -9.18 2.25
CA ASP A 159 13.12 -9.91 2.75
C ASP A 159 13.28 -9.92 4.28
N ASP A 160 12.38 -9.31 5.07
CA ASP A 160 12.48 -9.36 6.53
C ASP A 160 11.95 -10.69 7.12
N LEU A 161 12.61 -11.79 6.78
CA LEU A 161 12.32 -13.13 7.31
C LEU A 161 12.97 -13.38 8.69
N GLN A 162 13.80 -12.45 9.18
CA GLN A 162 14.50 -12.58 10.47
C GLN A 162 13.55 -12.88 11.66
N PRO A 163 12.38 -12.23 11.78
CA PRO A 163 11.45 -12.52 12.87
C PRO A 163 10.73 -13.88 12.71
N LEU A 164 10.57 -14.38 11.46
CA LEU A 164 9.97 -15.69 11.21
C LEU A 164 10.88 -16.82 11.70
N ALA A 165 12.19 -16.70 11.47
CA ALA A 165 13.15 -17.68 11.96
C ALA A 165 13.26 -17.68 13.49
N ALA A 166 12.96 -16.55 14.15
CA ALA A 166 13.06 -16.41 15.60
C ALA A 166 11.82 -16.94 16.36
N VAL A 167 10.68 -17.08 15.69
CA VAL A 167 9.43 -17.58 16.28
C VAL A 167 9.12 -18.97 15.73
N SER A 168 9.48 -20.01 16.47
CA SER A 168 9.23 -21.41 16.07
C SER A 168 7.74 -21.69 15.83
N GLY A 169 7.42 -22.33 14.71
CA GLY A 169 6.04 -22.65 14.32
C GLY A 169 5.32 -21.52 13.58
N LEU A 170 6.04 -20.47 13.17
CA LEU A 170 5.51 -19.42 12.30
C LEU A 170 5.90 -19.71 10.84
N THR A 171 4.92 -19.77 9.95
CA THR A 171 5.13 -19.91 8.49
C THR A 171 4.51 -18.72 7.78
N PHE A 172 5.22 -18.16 6.80
CA PHE A 172 4.77 -17.02 6.02
C PHE A 172 4.95 -17.27 4.54
N GLN A 173 3.94 -16.90 3.75
CA GLN A 173 3.96 -16.97 2.31
C GLN A 173 3.52 -15.62 1.72
N PRO A 174 4.43 -14.84 1.12
CA PRO A 174 4.05 -13.65 0.36
C PRO A 174 3.34 -14.07 -0.94
N GLU A 175 2.48 -13.20 -1.47
CA GLU A 175 1.73 -13.44 -2.71
C GLU A 175 1.05 -14.83 -2.74
N PHE A 176 0.45 -15.21 -1.61
CA PHE A 176 -0.37 -16.41 -1.49
C PHE A 176 -1.62 -16.33 -2.37
N LEU A 177 -2.20 -15.13 -2.49
CA LEU A 177 -3.30 -14.84 -3.40
C LEU A 177 -2.81 -14.09 -4.64
N SER A 178 -3.46 -14.32 -5.76
CA SER A 178 -3.43 -13.43 -6.92
C SER A 178 -4.28 -12.18 -6.68
N GLU A 179 -4.07 -11.14 -7.50
CA GLU A 179 -4.88 -9.91 -7.45
C GLU A 179 -6.38 -10.19 -7.68
N SER A 180 -6.71 -11.14 -8.58
CA SER A 180 -8.10 -11.50 -8.88
C SER A 180 -8.78 -12.22 -7.70
N GLU A 181 -8.05 -13.09 -6.98
CA GLU A 181 -8.58 -13.78 -5.80
C GLU A 181 -8.79 -12.80 -4.64
N GLU A 182 -7.87 -11.84 -4.45
CA GLU A 182 -8.06 -10.76 -3.48
C GLU A 182 -9.29 -9.91 -3.81
N GLU A 183 -9.49 -9.55 -5.07
CA GLU A 183 -10.66 -8.78 -5.52
C GLU A 183 -11.97 -9.53 -5.27
N GLU A 184 -12.02 -10.83 -5.55
CA GLU A 184 -13.19 -11.67 -5.28
C GLU A 184 -13.52 -11.74 -3.77
N LEU A 185 -12.50 -11.95 -2.93
CA LEU A 185 -12.67 -12.00 -1.47
C LEU A 185 -13.11 -10.64 -0.90
N LEU A 186 -12.52 -9.54 -1.36
CA LEU A 186 -12.91 -8.19 -0.95
C LEU A 186 -14.35 -7.88 -1.38
N SER A 187 -14.73 -8.26 -2.60
CA SER A 187 -16.11 -8.13 -3.08
C SER A 187 -17.08 -8.90 -2.19
N PHE A 188 -16.77 -10.14 -1.83
CA PHE A 188 -17.58 -10.91 -0.87
C PHE A 188 -17.72 -10.17 0.47
N ILE A 189 -16.60 -9.71 1.05
CA ILE A 189 -16.58 -9.00 2.34
C ILE A 189 -17.41 -7.72 2.30
N HIS A 190 -17.33 -6.95 1.21
CA HIS A 190 -18.08 -5.71 1.04
C HIS A 190 -19.58 -5.93 0.86
N ASN A 191 -19.99 -7.08 0.36
CA ASN A 191 -21.40 -7.43 0.16
C ASN A 191 -22.04 -8.12 1.38
N LEU A 192 -21.30 -8.35 2.46
CA LEU A 192 -21.88 -8.86 3.71
C LEU A 192 -22.83 -7.83 4.34
N PRO A 193 -24.01 -8.24 4.82
CA PRO A 193 -24.96 -7.31 5.42
C PRO A 193 -24.42 -6.71 6.71
N ASP A 194 -24.69 -5.43 6.95
CA ASP A 194 -24.22 -4.71 8.15
C ASP A 194 -24.63 -5.38 9.47
N SER A 195 -25.75 -6.12 9.47
CA SER A 195 -26.24 -6.86 10.64
C SER A 195 -25.36 -8.01 11.10
N GLU A 196 -24.47 -8.52 10.24
CA GLU A 196 -23.53 -9.61 10.57
C GLU A 196 -22.27 -9.10 11.29
N TRP A 197 -22.01 -7.79 11.20
CA TRP A 197 -20.79 -7.20 11.74
C TRP A 197 -20.92 -6.89 13.23
N ILE A 198 -19.98 -7.39 14.01
CA ILE A 198 -19.86 -7.15 15.43
C ILE A 198 -18.74 -6.13 15.67
N PRO A 199 -19.02 -4.96 16.29
CA PRO A 199 -18.00 -3.99 16.65
C PRO A 199 -17.20 -4.48 17.86
N VAL A 200 -15.87 -4.51 17.74
CA VAL A 200 -14.95 -4.98 18.79
C VAL A 200 -13.71 -4.10 18.79
N HIS A 201 -13.41 -3.42 19.89
CA HIS A 201 -12.16 -2.63 20.07
C HIS A 201 -11.80 -1.70 18.90
N GLY A 202 -12.77 -1.00 18.30
CA GLY A 202 -12.53 -0.05 17.20
C GLY A 202 -12.31 -0.68 15.81
N ARG A 203 -12.51 -2.00 15.70
CA ARG A 203 -12.62 -2.75 14.45
C ARG A 203 -13.98 -3.44 14.38
N ARG A 204 -14.31 -4.05 13.25
CA ARG A 204 -15.50 -4.90 13.11
C ARG A 204 -15.11 -6.31 12.69
N VAL A 205 -15.86 -7.29 13.17
CA VAL A 205 -15.64 -8.70 12.88
C VAL A 205 -16.92 -9.39 12.46
N VAL A 206 -16.79 -10.46 11.68
CA VAL A 206 -17.85 -11.45 11.45
C VAL A 206 -17.24 -12.83 11.61
N HIS A 207 -18.02 -13.76 12.14
CA HIS A 207 -17.60 -15.13 12.40
C HIS A 207 -18.41 -16.08 11.52
N PHE A 208 -17.71 -17.01 10.88
CA PHE A 208 -18.26 -18.14 10.14
C PHE A 208 -17.81 -19.43 10.82
N GLY A 209 -18.66 -20.45 10.78
CA GLY A 209 -18.41 -21.71 11.48
C GLY A 209 -18.67 -21.60 12.99
N ALA A 210 -19.14 -22.72 13.55
CA ALA A 210 -19.70 -22.90 14.89
C ALA A 210 -21.14 -22.35 15.09
N SER A 211 -22.14 -23.14 14.66
CA SER A 211 -23.29 -23.38 15.53
C SER A 211 -22.80 -24.20 16.72
N PHE A 212 -22.86 -23.65 17.92
CA PHE A 212 -22.39 -24.29 19.15
C PHE A 212 -23.30 -25.48 19.52
N GLU A 213 -22.93 -26.71 19.13
CA GLU A 213 -23.57 -27.93 19.65
C GLU A 213 -22.78 -28.46 20.86
N TYR A 214 -23.34 -28.32 22.07
CA TYR A 214 -22.76 -28.87 23.31
C TYR A 214 -22.68 -30.41 23.33
N SER A 215 -23.23 -31.09 22.33
CA SER A 215 -23.38 -32.55 22.26
C SER A 215 -22.46 -33.25 21.26
N SER A 216 -21.72 -32.51 20.43
CA SER A 216 -20.86 -33.11 19.40
C SER A 216 -19.53 -32.36 19.32
N PHE A 217 -18.45 -32.97 19.79
CA PHE A 217 -17.07 -32.48 19.60
C PHE A 217 -16.61 -32.71 18.14
N SER A 218 -17.31 -32.09 17.19
CA SER A 218 -16.83 -31.97 15.81
C SER A 218 -16.12 -30.62 15.68
N PRO A 219 -14.85 -30.57 15.26
CA PRO A 219 -14.11 -29.31 15.20
C PRO A 219 -14.72 -28.44 14.11
N ALA A 220 -15.46 -27.41 14.51
CA ALA A 220 -15.93 -26.41 13.58
C ALA A 220 -14.72 -25.74 12.93
N HIS A 221 -14.59 -25.87 11.60
CA HIS A 221 -13.76 -24.95 10.82
C HIS A 221 -14.29 -23.54 11.04
N GLN A 222 -13.68 -22.81 11.96
CA GLN A 222 -14.08 -21.46 12.32
C GLN A 222 -13.26 -20.47 11.50
N ALA A 223 -13.91 -19.51 10.87
CA ALA A 223 -13.27 -18.42 10.16
C ALA A 223 -13.74 -17.07 10.72
N THR A 224 -12.81 -16.18 11.04
CA THR A 224 -13.12 -14.81 11.46
C THR A 224 -12.63 -13.85 10.40
N ILE A 225 -13.52 -13.02 9.88
CA ILE A 225 -13.14 -11.87 9.06
C ILE A 225 -13.07 -10.65 9.98
N SER A 226 -12.01 -9.86 9.84
CA SER A 226 -11.78 -8.65 10.62
C SER A 226 -11.46 -7.48 9.70
N ILE A 227 -12.15 -6.35 9.88
CA ILE A 227 -11.83 -5.08 9.20
C ILE A 227 -11.29 -4.10 10.22
N TYR A 228 -10.05 -3.68 10.01
CA TYR A 228 -9.32 -2.70 10.80
C TYR A 228 -9.34 -1.37 10.05
N PRO A 229 -10.06 -0.35 10.54
CA PRO A 229 -9.95 0.99 9.97
C PRO A 229 -8.53 1.55 10.08
N TYR A 230 -8.23 2.58 9.30
CA TYR A 230 -6.95 3.31 9.37
C TYR A 230 -6.51 3.60 10.81
N GLY A 231 -5.25 3.29 11.12
CA GLY A 231 -4.68 3.50 12.44
C GLY A 231 -5.06 2.47 13.50
N ARG A 232 -6.06 1.60 13.26
CA ARG A 232 -6.52 0.62 14.24
C ARG A 232 -5.70 -0.66 14.23
N GLY A 233 -5.83 -1.43 15.31
CA GLY A 233 -5.06 -2.63 15.56
C GLY A 233 -5.81 -3.61 16.45
N ILE A 234 -5.07 -4.53 17.06
CA ILE A 234 -5.56 -5.48 18.05
C ILE A 234 -4.52 -5.65 19.16
N PRO A 235 -4.90 -5.52 20.44
CA PRO A 235 -3.97 -5.75 21.54
C PRO A 235 -3.33 -7.14 21.48
N PRO A 236 -2.09 -7.30 22.00
CA PRO A 236 -1.43 -8.60 22.05
C PRO A 236 -2.26 -9.63 22.82
N HIS A 237 -2.52 -10.78 22.20
CA HIS A 237 -3.30 -11.87 22.78
C HIS A 237 -2.82 -13.23 22.24
N ILE A 238 -3.17 -14.30 22.94
CA ILE A 238 -3.03 -15.67 22.47
C ILE A 238 -4.44 -16.18 22.17
N ASP A 239 -4.63 -16.76 21.00
CA ASP A 239 -5.92 -17.35 20.63
C ASP A 239 -6.33 -18.44 21.62
N ILE A 240 -7.62 -18.52 21.90
CA ILE A 240 -8.22 -19.49 22.82
C ILE A 240 -7.82 -20.92 22.36
N PRO A 241 -7.22 -21.77 23.20
CA PRO A 241 -6.68 -23.08 22.78
C PRO A 241 -7.68 -24.01 22.09
N GLU A 242 -8.96 -23.89 22.41
CA GLU A 242 -10.08 -24.67 21.87
C GLU A 242 -10.33 -24.40 20.37
N LEU A 243 -9.76 -23.33 19.82
CA LEU A 243 -9.88 -22.92 18.42
C LEU A 243 -8.88 -23.66 17.50
N GLY A 244 -8.60 -24.93 17.77
CA GLY A 244 -7.72 -25.73 16.93
C GLY A 244 -6.22 -25.46 17.12
N THR A 245 -5.44 -26.35 16.51
CA THR A 245 -3.97 -26.46 16.56
C THR A 245 -3.29 -25.53 15.56
N TYR A 246 -3.95 -25.25 14.44
CA TYR A 246 -3.48 -24.41 13.35
C TYR A 246 -4.31 -23.13 13.26
N ILE A 247 -3.64 -21.99 13.17
CA ILE A 247 -4.25 -20.72 12.77
C ILE A 247 -3.65 -20.28 11.46
N VAL A 248 -4.50 -19.99 10.48
CA VAL A 248 -4.09 -19.46 9.17
C VAL A 248 -4.76 -18.12 8.97
N SER A 249 -3.96 -17.08 8.75
CA SER A 249 -4.40 -15.70 8.57
C SER A 249 -3.99 -15.21 7.19
N VAL A 250 -4.95 -14.78 6.39
CA VAL A 250 -4.71 -14.13 5.09
C VAL A 250 -4.95 -12.62 5.24
N SER A 251 -3.98 -11.83 4.79
CA SER A 251 -4.03 -10.36 4.81
C SER A 251 -4.54 -9.82 3.49
N LEU A 252 -5.49 -8.87 3.53
CA LEU A 252 -6.13 -8.30 2.35
C LEU A 252 -6.13 -6.77 2.40
N HIS A 253 -6.17 -6.15 1.22
CA HIS A 253 -6.23 -4.72 0.95
C HIS A 253 -5.00 -3.92 1.40
N SER A 254 -4.75 -3.81 2.71
CA SER A 254 -3.59 -3.08 3.23
C SER A 254 -2.75 -3.93 4.16
N GLY A 255 -1.42 -3.76 4.08
CA GLY A 255 -0.49 -4.47 4.94
C GLY A 255 -0.40 -3.86 6.34
N CYS A 256 0.17 -4.62 7.28
CA CYS A 256 0.50 -4.12 8.61
C CYS A 256 1.62 -4.93 9.26
N THR A 257 2.33 -4.35 10.22
CA THR A 257 3.23 -5.12 11.09
C THR A 257 2.47 -5.76 12.26
N MET A 258 2.62 -7.08 12.38
CA MET A 258 2.17 -7.88 13.51
C MET A 258 3.34 -8.16 14.44
N ASP A 259 3.16 -7.88 15.72
CA ASP A 259 4.14 -8.10 16.78
C ASP A 259 3.85 -9.44 17.47
N PHE A 260 4.88 -10.27 17.63
CA PHE A 260 4.87 -11.53 18.37
C PHE A 260 5.78 -11.41 19.60
N ARG A 261 5.27 -11.82 20.78
CA ARG A 261 6.06 -11.83 22.01
C ARG A 261 5.58 -12.89 22.99
N ILE A 262 6.51 -13.46 23.74
CA ILE A 262 6.13 -14.23 24.94
C ILE A 262 5.52 -13.23 25.94
N PRO A 263 4.37 -13.53 26.60
CA PRO A 263 3.80 -12.64 27.60
C PRO A 263 4.84 -12.25 28.66
N GLN A 264 5.02 -10.95 28.87
CA GLN A 264 6.02 -10.36 29.79
C GLN A 264 7.49 -10.68 29.45
N GLY A 265 7.74 -11.29 28.28
CA GLY A 265 9.06 -11.58 27.76
C GLY A 265 9.51 -10.59 26.69
N GLU A 266 10.83 -10.56 26.47
CA GLU A 266 11.51 -9.88 25.37
C GLU A 266 12.37 -10.91 24.62
N PRO A 267 12.67 -10.71 23.32
CA PRO A 267 12.32 -9.55 22.49
C PRO A 267 10.94 -9.64 21.83
N VAL A 268 10.45 -8.50 21.31
CA VAL A 268 9.31 -8.45 20.38
C VAL A 268 9.78 -8.75 18.96
N HIS A 269 9.21 -9.77 18.33
CA HIS A 269 9.46 -10.13 16.93
C HIS A 269 8.37 -9.52 16.05
N SER A 270 8.74 -8.64 15.12
CA SER A 270 7.77 -7.87 14.32
C SER A 270 7.79 -8.35 12.87
N VAL A 271 6.67 -8.86 12.35
CA VAL A 271 6.56 -9.35 10.97
C VAL A 271 5.66 -8.40 10.19
N TYR A 272 6.15 -7.87 9.07
CA TYR A 272 5.29 -7.14 8.14
C TYR A 272 4.45 -8.11 7.31
N LEU A 273 3.13 -7.93 7.33
CA LEU A 273 2.16 -8.73 6.60
C LEU A 273 1.63 -7.88 5.44
N PRO A 274 2.19 -7.98 4.22
CA PRO A 274 1.67 -7.28 3.05
C PRO A 274 0.29 -7.84 2.64
N PRO A 275 -0.48 -7.11 1.82
CA PRO A 275 -1.69 -7.66 1.18
C PRO A 275 -1.37 -8.96 0.43
N ARG A 276 -2.37 -9.84 0.26
CA ARG A 276 -2.28 -11.15 -0.40
C ARG A 276 -1.32 -12.15 0.24
N SER A 277 -0.83 -11.88 1.45
CA SER A 277 0.05 -12.81 2.17
C SER A 277 -0.73 -13.74 3.09
N LEU A 278 -0.16 -14.92 3.32
CA LEU A 278 -0.61 -15.89 4.31
C LEU A 278 0.40 -15.97 5.45
N LEU A 279 -0.11 -16.01 6.67
CA LEU A 279 0.63 -16.30 7.89
C LEU A 279 -0.02 -17.47 8.61
N ALA A 280 0.73 -18.53 8.87
CA ALA A 280 0.28 -19.70 9.62
C ALA A 280 1.04 -19.83 10.94
N LEU A 281 0.29 -20.10 12.02
CA LEU A 281 0.80 -20.31 13.36
C LEU A 281 0.47 -21.75 13.78
N GLU A 282 1.51 -22.48 14.20
CA GLU A 282 1.42 -23.77 14.87
C GLU A 282 2.37 -23.81 16.07
N GLY A 283 2.25 -24.83 16.92
CA GLY A 283 3.18 -25.05 18.03
C GLY A 283 3.44 -23.82 18.90
N ASP A 284 4.71 -23.45 19.07
CA ASP A 284 5.11 -22.34 19.94
C ASP A 284 4.51 -21.00 19.50
N ALA A 285 4.50 -20.68 18.20
CA ALA A 285 3.89 -19.47 17.66
C ALA A 285 2.40 -19.35 18.03
N ARG A 286 1.68 -20.47 18.05
CA ARG A 286 0.25 -20.57 18.36
C ARG A 286 -0.05 -20.47 19.86
N TYR A 287 0.78 -21.09 20.70
CA TYR A 287 0.47 -21.35 22.11
C TYR A 287 1.29 -20.53 23.11
N LYS A 288 2.49 -20.09 22.74
CA LYS A 288 3.41 -19.36 23.64
C LYS A 288 3.52 -17.88 23.31
N TYR A 289 3.39 -17.51 22.04
CA TYR A 289 3.52 -16.13 21.60
C TYR A 289 2.17 -15.42 21.55
N ALA A 290 2.04 -14.34 22.32
CA ALA A 290 0.99 -13.37 22.11
C ALA A 290 1.28 -12.59 20.83
N HIS A 291 0.28 -12.45 19.97
CA HIS A 291 0.37 -11.70 18.73
C HIS A 291 -0.59 -10.51 18.74
N GLY A 292 -0.20 -9.40 18.10
CA GLY A 292 -1.01 -8.19 18.05
C GLY A 292 -0.61 -7.23 16.95
N ILE A 293 -1.47 -6.28 16.64
CA ILE A 293 -1.21 -5.22 15.66
C ILE A 293 -1.30 -3.91 16.44
N LYS A 294 -0.20 -3.15 16.51
CA LYS A 294 -0.19 -1.84 17.17
C LYS A 294 -1.09 -0.84 16.43
N GLU A 295 -1.72 0.07 17.19
CA GLU A 295 -2.44 1.20 16.63
C GLU A 295 -1.46 2.27 16.16
N ARG A 296 -1.31 2.43 14.84
CA ARG A 296 -0.41 3.40 14.19
C ARG A 296 -0.81 3.63 12.73
N ALA A 297 -0.47 4.81 12.23
CA ALA A 297 -0.73 5.23 10.85
C ALA A 297 0.19 4.56 9.81
N SER A 298 1.38 4.17 10.24
CA SER A 298 2.41 3.59 9.39
C SER A 298 3.22 2.56 10.17
N ASP A 299 3.85 1.66 9.45
CA ASP A 299 4.83 0.69 9.95
C ASP A 299 6.22 1.05 9.40
N GLU A 300 7.28 0.73 10.13
CA GLU A 300 8.65 0.82 9.62
C GLU A 300 9.12 -0.59 9.28
N VAL A 301 9.51 -0.82 8.03
CA VAL A 301 9.86 -2.12 7.47
C VAL A 301 11.18 -1.95 6.74
N ASN A 302 12.25 -2.56 7.25
CA ASN A 302 13.61 -2.43 6.68
C ASN A 302 14.06 -0.97 6.48
N GLY A 303 13.72 -0.08 7.42
CA GLY A 303 14.04 1.36 7.35
C GLY A 303 13.16 2.15 6.37
N VAL A 304 12.18 1.51 5.73
CA VAL A 304 11.16 2.15 4.90
C VAL A 304 9.90 2.32 5.73
N VAL A 305 9.42 3.56 5.85
CA VAL A 305 8.09 3.82 6.41
C VAL A 305 7.07 3.34 5.37
N VAL A 306 6.11 2.52 5.77
CA VAL A 306 4.99 2.01 4.97
C VAL A 306 3.68 2.49 5.59
N MET A 307 2.94 3.34 4.90
CA MET A 307 1.64 3.84 5.37
C MET A 307 0.60 2.72 5.32
N ARG A 308 -0.26 2.66 6.34
CA ARG A 308 -1.46 1.82 6.28
C ARG A 308 -2.52 2.50 5.41
N GLY A 309 -3.26 1.70 4.66
CA GLY A 309 -4.37 2.14 3.84
C GLY A 309 -5.61 2.51 4.67
N GLU A 310 -6.67 2.93 3.98
CA GLU A 310 -7.94 3.35 4.61
C GLU A 310 -8.53 2.28 5.54
N TYR A 311 -8.30 1.01 5.20
CA TYR A 311 -8.52 -0.13 6.09
C TYR A 311 -7.58 -1.29 5.75
N ARG A 312 -7.52 -2.29 6.65
CA ARG A 312 -6.99 -3.63 6.38
C ARG A 312 -8.08 -4.65 6.64
N ALA A 313 -8.18 -5.68 5.81
CA ALA A 313 -8.99 -6.85 6.10
C ALA A 313 -8.11 -8.07 6.36
N SER A 314 -8.59 -9.01 7.17
CA SER A 314 -8.00 -10.34 7.27
C SER A 314 -9.05 -11.41 7.47
N ILE A 315 -8.78 -12.59 6.91
CA ILE A 315 -9.57 -13.80 7.12
C ILE A 315 -8.69 -14.77 7.91
N VAL A 316 -9.18 -15.20 9.07
CA VAL A 316 -8.45 -16.07 9.99
C VAL A 316 -9.20 -17.37 10.15
N TRP A 317 -8.67 -18.46 9.61
CA TRP A 317 -9.15 -19.82 9.80
C TRP A 317 -8.44 -20.50 10.96
N ARG A 318 -9.20 -21.36 11.65
CA ARG A 318 -8.77 -22.19 12.77
C ARG A 318 -9.12 -23.64 12.47
N ALA A 319 -8.13 -24.52 12.54
CA ALA A 319 -8.25 -25.94 12.18
C ALA A 319 -7.51 -26.85 13.17
N MET A 320 -7.90 -28.13 13.21
CA MET A 320 -7.28 -29.20 14.01
C MET A 320 -6.12 -29.88 13.27
#